data_AF-A0A963EVQ2-F1
#
_entry.id   AF-A0A963EVQ2-F1
#
_cell.length_a   1.000
_cell.length_b   1.000
_cell.length_c   1.000
_cell.angle_alpha   90.00
_cell.angle_beta   90.00
_cell.angle_gamma   90.00
#
_symmetry.space_group_name_H-M   'P 1'
#
loop_
_entity.id
_entity.type
_entity.pdbx_description
1 polymer ?
#
loop_
_entity_poly.entity_id
_entity_poly.type
_entity_poly.pdbx_seq_one_letter_code
_entity_poly.pdbx_strand_id
1 'polypeptide(L)' 'LTIELARSTDEEKQSQIQRLRDFQQRHSGAAEIALERIRQAAINDENIFAELVGAVRCCSLGQISEKLYEVGGQYRRNM' A
#
# COMPACT_ATOMS: atom_id res chain seq x y z
N LEU A 1 -15.32 -11.07 36.82
CA LEU A 1 -15.05 -11.59 35.46
C LEU A 1 -14.25 -10.53 34.71
N THR A 2 -12.95 -10.75 34.54
CA THR A 2 -12.08 -9.90 33.71
C THR A 2 -12.33 -10.24 32.25
N ILE A 3 -12.64 -9.24 31.42
CA ILE A 3 -12.79 -9.42 29.97
C ILE A 3 -11.40 -9.64 29.38
N GLU A 4 -11.18 -10.78 28.75
CA GLU A 4 -9.94 -11.07 28.05
C GLU A 4 -9.87 -10.22 26.77
N LEU A 5 -8.86 -9.36 26.67
CA LEU A 5 -8.69 -8.47 25.54
C LEU A 5 -7.93 -9.21 24.43
N ALA A 6 -8.60 -9.47 23.31
CA ALA A 6 -7.96 -9.96 22.10
C ALA A 6 -7.02 -8.88 21.54
N ARG A 7 -5.70 -9.14 21.59
CA ARG A 7 -4.65 -8.27 21.05
C ARG A 7 -3.70 -9.12 20.21
N SER A 8 -3.10 -8.52 19.19
CA SER A 8 -2.07 -9.19 18.40
C SER A 8 -0.84 -9.50 19.26
N THR A 9 -0.25 -10.67 19.07
CA THR A 9 1.03 -11.02 19.71
C THR A 9 2.20 -10.31 19.03
N ASP A 10 3.38 -10.32 19.65
CA ASP A 10 4.56 -9.72 19.02
C ASP A 10 5.08 -10.58 17.86
N GLU A 11 4.92 -11.90 17.92
CA GLU A 11 5.22 -12.83 16.83
C GLU A 11 4.38 -12.53 15.59
N GLU A 12 3.09 -12.23 15.76
CA GLU A 12 2.21 -11.86 14.64
C GLU A 12 2.67 -10.57 13.98
N LYS A 13 3.09 -9.56 14.75
CA LYS A 13 3.63 -8.30 14.22
C LYS A 13 4.92 -8.54 13.43
N GLN A 14 5.86 -9.31 13.96
CA GLN A 14 7.11 -9.63 13.28
C GLN A 14 6.87 -10.44 12.00
N SER A 15 5.92 -11.38 12.03
CA SER A 15 5.50 -12.14 10.85
C SER A 15 4.97 -11.22 9.75
N GLN A 16 4.13 -10.25 10.08
CA GLN A 16 3.63 -9.28 9.09
C GLN A 16 4.75 -8.42 8.49
N ILE A 17 5.72 -7.98 9.29
CA ILE A 17 6.89 -7.22 8.81
C ILE A 17 7.74 -8.05 7.86
N GLN A 18 8.02 -9.31 8.21
CA GLN A 18 8.83 -10.19 7.37
C GLN A 18 8.14 -10.47 6.03
N ARG A 19 6.85 -10.83 6.06
CA ARG A 19 6.04 -11.07 4.85
C ARG A 19 5.99 -9.85 3.95
N LEU A 20 5.90 -8.65 4.51
CA LEU A 20 5.95 -7.39 3.77
C LEU A 20 7.29 -7.21 3.05
N ARG A 21 8.40 -7.39 3.77
CA ARG A 21 9.75 -7.26 3.20
C ARG A 21 10.01 -8.28 2.09
N ASP A 22 9.62 -9.53 2.30
CA ASP A 22 9.77 -10.59 1.30
C ASP A 22 8.95 -10.30 0.04
N PHE A 23 7.72 -9.80 0.21
CA PHE A 23 6.87 -9.39 -0.91
C PHE A 23 7.50 -8.23 -1.70
N GLN A 24 7.97 -7.20 -1.01
CA GLN A 24 8.64 -6.05 -1.64
C GLN A 24 9.91 -6.46 -2.39
N GLN A 25 10.74 -7.33 -1.80
CA GLN A 25 11.95 -7.80 -2.45
C GLN A 25 11.65 -8.58 -3.72
N ARG A 26 10.69 -9.52 -3.64
CA ARG A 26 10.27 -10.37 -4.77
C ARG A 26 9.75 -9.56 -5.96
N HIS A 27 9.10 -8.44 -5.69
CA HIS A 27 8.41 -7.64 -6.70
C HIS A 27 9.13 -6.33 -7.06
N SER A 28 10.33 -6.09 -6.52
CA SER A 28 11.08 -4.83 -6.67
C SER A 28 11.14 -4.28 -8.10
N GLY A 29 11.44 -5.13 -9.09
CA GLY A 29 11.49 -4.71 -10.50
C GLY A 29 10.14 -4.35 -11.13
N ALA A 30 9.05 -5.02 -10.73
CA ALA A 30 7.71 -4.76 -11.27
C ALA A 30 6.97 -3.64 -10.52
N ALA A 31 7.28 -3.45 -9.24
CA ALA A 31 6.61 -2.49 -8.37
C ALA A 31 6.79 -1.05 -8.87
N GLU A 32 8.01 -0.67 -9.25
CA GLU A 32 8.28 0.69 -9.72
C GLU A 32 7.45 1.06 -10.97
N ILE A 33 7.37 0.13 -11.93
CA ILE A 33 6.58 0.32 -13.15
C ILE A 33 5.08 0.47 -12.82
N ALA A 34 4.55 -0.36 -11.92
CA ALA A 34 3.14 -0.32 -11.55
C ALA A 34 2.78 0.96 -10.76
N LEU A 35 3.65 1.41 -9.86
CA LEU A 35 3.47 2.66 -9.12
C LEU A 35 3.49 3.88 -10.05
N GLU A 36 4.35 3.87 -11.07
CA GLU A 36 4.39 4.95 -12.05
C GLU A 36 3.11 5.00 -12.89
N ARG A 37 2.53 3.85 -13.26
CA ARG A 37 1.23 3.82 -13.95
C ARG A 37 0.09 4.39 -13.12
N ILE A 38 0.04 4.05 -11.82
CA ILE A 38 -0.92 4.67 -10.90
C ILE A 38 -0.76 6.19 -10.89
N ARG A 39 0.49 6.67 -10.80
CA ARG A 39 0.81 8.10 -10.79
C ARG A 39 0.34 8.80 -12.08
N GLN A 40 0.62 8.20 -13.24
CA GLN A 40 0.21 8.72 -14.55
C GLN A 40 -1.31 8.75 -14.68
N ALA A 41 -2.00 7.66 -14.32
CA ALA A 41 -3.45 7.61 -14.37
C ALA A 41 -4.08 8.70 -13.49
N ALA A 42 -3.52 8.97 -12.32
CA ALA A 42 -3.98 10.04 -11.44
C ALA A 42 -3.75 11.46 -12.02
N ILE A 43 -2.62 11.69 -12.69
CA ILE A 43 -2.29 12.98 -13.30
C ILE A 43 -3.13 13.26 -14.55
N ASN A 44 -3.45 12.21 -15.30
CA ASN A 44 -4.19 12.29 -16.56
C ASN A 44 -5.72 12.23 -16.37
N ASP A 45 -6.22 12.21 -15.14
CA ASP A 45 -7.65 12.03 -14.81
C ASP A 45 -8.24 10.73 -15.41
N GLU A 46 -7.44 9.67 -15.43
CA GLU A 46 -7.82 8.34 -15.92
C GLU A 46 -8.37 7.45 -14.79
N ASN A 47 -8.86 6.26 -15.15
CA ASN A 47 -9.37 5.30 -14.18
C ASN A 47 -8.25 4.67 -13.35
N ILE A 48 -7.93 5.29 -12.21
CA ILE A 48 -6.94 4.79 -11.24
C ILE A 48 -7.27 3.37 -10.75
N PHE A 49 -8.54 3.01 -10.60
CA PHE A 49 -8.93 1.68 -10.11
C PHE A 49 -8.49 0.57 -11.07
N ALA A 50 -8.51 0.83 -12.38
CA ALA A 50 -8.00 -0.13 -13.37
C ALA A 50 -6.52 -0.44 -13.14
N GLU A 51 -5.70 0.57 -12.88
CA GLU A 51 -4.27 0.40 -12.56
C GLU A 51 -4.05 -0.25 -11.19
N LEU A 52 -4.91 0.03 -10.20
CA LEU A 52 -4.84 -0.60 -8.88
C LEU A 52 -4.97 -2.13 -8.94
N VAL A 53 -5.87 -2.66 -9.77
CA VAL A 53 -6.06 -4.12 -9.93
C VAL A 53 -4.76 -4.83 -10.38
N GLY A 54 -3.95 -4.15 -11.20
CA GLY A 54 -2.63 -4.64 -11.59
C GLY A 54 -1.59 -4.45 -10.48
N ALA A 55 -1.54 -3.26 -9.90
CA ALA A 55 -0.52 -2.88 -8.93
C ALA A 55 -0.54 -3.72 -7.65
N VAL A 56 -1.71 -4.09 -7.12
CA VAL A 56 -1.81 -4.90 -5.88
C VAL A 56 -1.12 -6.27 -5.97
N ARG A 57 -0.79 -6.75 -7.18
CA ARG A 57 -0.04 -8.00 -7.39
C ARG A 57 1.44 -7.87 -7.10
N CYS A 58 1.98 -6.65 -7.05
CA CYS A 58 3.41 -6.37 -6.92
C CYS A 58 3.74 -5.20 -5.98
N CYS A 59 2.76 -4.41 -5.54
CA CYS A 59 2.92 -3.27 -4.66
C CYS A 59 2.17 -3.50 -3.36
N SER A 60 2.79 -3.17 -2.23
CA SER A 60 2.12 -3.20 -0.93
C SER A 60 1.14 -2.04 -0.79
N LEU A 61 0.20 -2.15 0.16
CA LEU A 61 -0.73 -1.07 0.47
C LEU A 61 -0.02 0.25 0.75
N GLY A 62 1.07 0.21 1.54
CA GLY A 62 1.86 1.39 1.87
C GLY A 62 2.49 2.06 0.65
N GLN A 63 3.08 1.26 -0.27
CA GLN A 63 3.67 1.78 -1.50
C GLN A 63 2.63 2.50 -2.39
N ILE A 64 1.43 1.92 -2.49
CA ILE A 64 0.33 2.50 -3.27
C ILE A 64 -0.16 3.80 -2.63
N SER A 65 -0.43 3.79 -1.31
CA SER A 65 -0.92 4.98 -0.60
C SER A 65 0.08 6.14 -0.66
N GLU A 66 1.37 5.86 -0.46
CA GLU A 66 2.43 6.86 -0.55
C GLU A 66 2.49 7.49 -1.94
N LYS A 67 2.46 6.67 -3.00
CA LYS A 67 2.45 7.16 -4.39
C LYS A 67 1.22 8.02 -4.71
N LEU A 68 0.05 7.65 -4.19
CA LEU A 68 -1.18 8.44 -4.37
C LEU A 68 -1.14 9.75 -3.57
N TYR A 69 -0.48 9.79 -2.41
CA TYR A 69 -0.30 11.02 -1.64
C TYR A 69 0.58 12.04 -2.35
N GLU A 70 1.56 11.60 -3.15
CA GLU A 70 2.40 12.50 -3.96
C GLU A 70 1.61 13.28 -5.01
N VAL A 71 0.51 12.71 -5.54
CA VAL A 71 -0.29 13.29 -6.63
C VAL A 71 -1.62 13.87 -6.19
N GLY A 72 -2.31 13.23 -5.25
CA GLY A 72 -3.63 13.65 -4.76
C GLY A 72 -3.60 14.43 -3.46
N GLY A 73 -2.42 14.53 -2.82
CA GLY A 73 -2.28 15.07 -1.48
C GLY A 73 -2.84 14.13 -0.40
N GLN A 74 -2.64 14.52 0.86
CA GLN A 74 -3.22 13.83 2.00
C GLN A 74 -4.47 14.56 2.47
N TYR A 75 -5.45 13.80 2.95
CA TYR A 75 -6.61 14.39 3.59
C TYR A 75 -6.16 15.25 4.78
N ARG A 76 -6.49 16.54 4.74
CA ARG A 76 -6.28 17.47 5.84
C ARG A 76 -7.60 17.63 6.59
N ARG A 77 -7.64 17.22 7.86
CA ARG A 77 -8.79 17.47 8.73
C ARG A 77 -9.01 18.98 8.85
N ASN A 78 -10.19 19.45 8.50
CA ASN A 78 -10.62 20.79 8.90
C ASN A 78 -11.07 20.71 10.37
N MET A 79 -10.63 21.70 11.15
CA MET A 79 -11.07 21.91 12.53
C MET A 79 -12.26 22.84 12.53
#